data_AF-A0A4S3LX74-F1
#
_entry.id   AF-A0A4S3LX74-F1
#
_cell.length_a   1.000
_cell.length_b   1.000
_cell.length_c   1.000
_cell.angle_alpha   90.00
_cell.angle_beta   90.00
_cell.angle_gamma   90.00
#
_symmetry.space_group_name_H-M   'P 1'
#
loop_
_entity.id
_entity.type
_entity.pdbx_description
1 polymer ?
#
loop_
_entity_poly.entity_id
_entity_poly.type
_entity_poly.pdbx_seq_one_letter_code
_entity_poly.pdbx_strand_id
1 'polypeptide(L)'
;LLAALPESARLILLGDKDQLASVEAGALLSELCQRARGGHYLPQTRDWLQSVTGEQIPDALVDPQGTAIDQAVVMLRHSYRFDAQSGIGQLAEAVNDGDVKALKQVWKHGYADLAQLTLSADDDAALRDWVINGAAGQFPATQSREGISPPAGYRHYLTVVNNERPAVDEPPESFNRWATKVLLAYSQFQLLCALRGGRWGVEGLNLRIAELLYKEKLIPASVGWYPGRPVLVTRNDYGQRLMNGDIGITLPYPQTLAEGTTVWGMRVAFLSGDGTQSIRWVMPGRLQAVETVFAMTVHKSQGSEFTHTALLLPENLSPILTRELIYTGITRARHWFSLGCVGGVNAVLPEAVQRRVLRASGLIETV
;
A
#
# COMPACT_ATOMS: atom_id res chain seq x y z
N LEU A 1 -22.42 -3.62 13.87
CA LEU A 1 -21.50 -3.21 14.96
C LEU A 1 -22.27 -2.51 16.07
N LEU A 2 -22.85 -1.33 15.83
CA LEU A 2 -23.52 -0.53 16.87
C LEU A 2 -24.62 -1.28 17.62
N ALA A 3 -25.48 -2.02 16.91
CA ALA A 3 -26.54 -2.83 17.54
C ALA A 3 -26.05 -3.99 18.43
N ALA A 4 -24.77 -4.34 18.38
CA ALA A 4 -24.18 -5.41 19.19
C ALA A 4 -23.42 -4.87 20.41
N LEU A 5 -23.36 -3.55 20.60
CA LEU A 5 -22.67 -2.94 21.73
C LEU A 5 -23.63 -2.81 22.93
N PRO A 6 -23.24 -3.25 24.14
CA PRO A 6 -23.96 -2.93 25.37
C PRO A 6 -24.05 -1.41 25.58
N GLU A 7 -25.09 -0.93 26.26
CA GLU A 7 -25.29 0.50 26.54
C GLU A 7 -24.13 1.15 27.32
N SER A 8 -23.43 0.37 28.15
CA SER A 8 -22.27 0.83 28.91
C SER A 8 -20.94 0.80 28.14
N ALA A 9 -20.93 0.28 26.92
CA ALA A 9 -19.72 0.17 26.12
C ALA A 9 -19.28 1.52 25.54
N ARG A 10 -17.97 1.76 25.50
CA ARG A 10 -17.37 2.90 24.81
C ARG A 10 -16.77 2.44 23.49
N LEU A 11 -17.12 3.12 22.40
CA LEU A 11 -16.58 2.85 21.07
C LEU A 11 -15.55 3.94 20.71
N ILE A 12 -14.35 3.52 20.35
CA ILE A 12 -13.31 4.40 19.79
C ILE A 12 -13.07 3.96 18.35
N LEU A 13 -13.29 4.87 17.40
CA LEU A 13 -13.02 4.65 15.98
C LEU A 13 -11.69 5.29 15.62
N LEU A 14 -10.83 4.54 14.94
CA LEU A 14 -9.53 4.99 14.47
C LEU A 14 -9.46 4.81 12.95
N GLY A 15 -8.99 5.82 12.25
CA GLY A 15 -8.78 5.75 10.81
C GLY A 15 -8.34 7.08 10.23
N ASP A 16 -8.02 7.07 8.94
CA ASP A 16 -7.66 8.24 8.16
C ASP A 16 -8.85 8.67 7.31
N LYS A 17 -9.39 9.87 7.59
CA LYS A 17 -10.58 10.41 6.90
C LYS A 17 -10.37 10.65 5.40
N ASP A 18 -9.11 10.79 4.97
CA ASP A 18 -8.75 11.16 3.60
C ASP A 18 -8.31 9.94 2.78
N GLN A 19 -8.16 8.77 3.41
CA GLN A 19 -7.96 7.51 2.71
C GLN A 19 -9.24 7.07 2.00
N LEU A 20 -9.03 6.35 0.90
CA LEU A 20 -10.07 5.73 0.11
C LEU A 20 -10.90 4.80 1.00
N ALA A 21 -12.22 4.95 1.03
CA ALA A 21 -13.06 4.14 1.88
C ALA A 21 -13.03 2.65 1.45
N SER A 22 -12.67 1.75 2.37
CA SER A 22 -12.58 0.30 2.12
C SER A 22 -13.92 -0.37 1.83
N VAL A 23 -15.04 0.19 2.34
CA VAL A 23 -16.43 -0.32 2.26
C VAL A 23 -17.41 0.82 2.59
N GLU A 24 -18.73 0.61 2.46
CA GLU A 24 -19.78 1.59 2.83
C GLU A 24 -19.57 2.21 4.22
N ALA A 25 -19.14 1.42 5.22
CA ALA A 25 -18.86 1.91 6.57
C ALA A 25 -17.65 2.86 6.67
N GLY A 26 -16.71 2.83 5.71
CA GLY A 26 -15.58 3.77 5.66
C GLY A 26 -16.00 5.20 5.28
N ALA A 27 -17.15 5.35 4.63
CA ALA A 27 -17.73 6.67 4.36
C ALA A 27 -18.18 7.35 5.66
N LEU A 28 -18.65 6.58 6.65
CA LEU A 28 -19.07 7.11 7.94
C LEU A 28 -17.94 7.89 8.62
N LEU A 29 -16.72 7.35 8.70
CA LEU A 29 -15.61 8.05 9.34
C LEU A 29 -15.32 9.39 8.64
N SER A 30 -15.30 9.40 7.31
CA SER A 30 -15.09 10.63 6.56
C SER A 30 -16.19 11.67 6.81
N GLU A 31 -17.44 11.23 7.00
CA GLU A 31 -18.59 12.09 7.31
C GLU A 31 -18.55 12.65 8.73
N LEU A 32 -18.29 11.79 9.74
CA LEU A 32 -18.13 12.20 11.13
C LEU A 32 -16.96 13.19 11.29
N CYS A 33 -15.92 13.07 10.46
CA CYS A 33 -14.71 13.88 10.53
C CYS A 33 -14.67 15.06 9.53
N GLN A 34 -15.77 15.42 8.85
CA GLN A 34 -15.75 16.51 7.85
C GLN A 34 -15.27 17.85 8.42
N ARG A 35 -15.70 18.18 9.65
CA ARG A 35 -15.35 19.41 10.36
C ARG A 35 -14.05 19.30 11.17
N ALA A 36 -13.49 18.09 11.30
CA ALA A 36 -12.36 17.80 12.21
C ALA A 36 -11.12 18.68 11.95
N ARG A 37 -10.90 19.12 10.70
CA ARG A 37 -9.75 19.99 10.36
C ARG A 37 -9.83 21.33 11.09
N GLY A 38 -11.02 21.87 11.29
CA GLY A 38 -11.25 23.10 12.06
C GLY A 38 -11.33 22.88 13.58
N GLY A 39 -11.32 21.63 14.05
CA GLY A 39 -11.54 21.30 15.47
C GLY A 39 -13.00 21.52 15.86
N HIS A 40 -13.41 22.79 15.98
CA HIS A 40 -14.73 23.22 16.46
C HIS A 40 -15.02 22.78 17.91
N TYR A 41 -14.01 22.85 18.76
CA TYR A 41 -14.17 22.57 20.18
C TYR A 41 -14.95 23.69 20.87
N LEU A 42 -15.89 23.34 21.74
CA LEU A 42 -16.55 24.31 22.61
C LEU A 42 -15.53 24.88 23.62
N PRO A 43 -15.71 26.13 24.09
CA PRO A 43 -14.84 26.73 25.10
C PRO A 43 -14.69 25.85 26.36
N GLN A 44 -15.80 25.22 26.79
CA GLN A 44 -15.78 24.31 27.94
C GLN A 44 -14.94 23.06 27.69
N THR A 45 -14.97 22.51 26.47
CA THR A 45 -14.15 21.36 26.07
C THR A 45 -12.67 21.72 26.08
N ARG A 46 -12.30 22.89 25.55
CA ARG A 46 -10.92 23.40 25.63
C ARG A 46 -10.46 23.50 27.07
N ASP A 47 -11.24 24.16 27.91
CA ASP A 47 -10.84 24.43 29.30
C ASP A 47 -10.70 23.10 30.07
N TRP A 48 -11.58 22.13 29.82
CA TRP A 48 -11.46 20.78 30.35
C TRP A 48 -10.19 20.06 29.84
N LEU A 49 -9.92 20.07 28.52
CA LEU A 49 -8.72 19.48 27.94
C LEU A 49 -7.45 20.07 28.55
N GLN A 50 -7.39 21.40 28.72
CA GLN A 50 -6.25 22.07 29.35
C GLN A 50 -6.09 21.63 30.81
N SER A 51 -7.19 21.47 31.55
CA SER A 51 -7.15 21.04 32.95
C SER A 51 -6.61 19.61 33.13
N VAL A 52 -6.91 18.71 32.20
CA VAL A 52 -6.53 17.29 32.30
C VAL A 52 -5.20 16.96 31.61
N THR A 53 -4.83 17.72 30.57
CA THR A 53 -3.58 17.48 29.82
C THR A 53 -2.46 18.46 30.15
N GLY A 54 -2.79 19.65 30.65
CA GLY A 54 -1.85 20.77 30.80
C GLY A 54 -1.58 21.54 29.49
N GLU A 55 -2.10 21.07 28.35
CA GLU A 55 -1.84 21.64 27.03
C GLU A 55 -2.92 22.65 26.62
N GLN A 56 -2.50 23.72 25.95
CA GLN A 56 -3.43 24.74 25.43
C GLN A 56 -3.88 24.39 24.02
N ILE A 57 -5.19 24.26 23.82
CA ILE A 57 -5.75 24.13 22.48
C ILE A 57 -5.76 25.53 21.81
N PRO A 58 -5.22 25.67 20.59
CA PRO A 58 -5.22 26.94 19.88
C PRO A 58 -6.63 27.52 19.71
N ASP A 59 -6.77 28.83 19.88
CA ASP A 59 -8.06 29.53 19.73
C ASP A 59 -8.70 29.32 18.35
N ALA A 60 -7.89 29.11 17.31
CA ALA A 60 -8.35 28.81 15.95
C ALA A 60 -9.13 27.48 15.84
N LEU A 61 -9.04 26.60 16.84
CA LEU A 61 -9.78 25.33 16.90
C LEU A 61 -11.02 25.41 17.79
N VAL A 62 -11.31 26.57 18.37
CA VAL A 62 -12.44 26.80 19.28
C VAL A 62 -13.59 27.45 18.50
N ASP A 63 -14.78 26.88 18.64
CA ASP A 63 -16.01 27.37 18.00
C ASP A 63 -17.17 27.31 19.01
N PRO A 64 -17.74 28.45 19.44
CA PRO A 64 -18.91 28.47 20.31
C PRO A 64 -20.15 27.78 19.71
N GLN A 65 -20.17 27.55 18.39
CA GLN A 65 -21.22 26.82 17.68
C GLN A 65 -20.80 25.37 17.35
N GLY A 66 -19.76 24.84 18.03
CA GLY A 66 -19.36 23.45 17.94
C GLY A 66 -20.50 22.49 18.29
N THR A 67 -20.57 21.37 17.57
CA THR A 67 -21.60 20.34 17.76
C THR A 67 -21.13 19.26 18.75
N ALA A 68 -22.06 18.40 19.19
CA ALA A 68 -21.72 17.27 20.06
C ALA A 68 -20.71 16.31 19.39
N ILE A 69 -20.81 16.13 18.07
CA ILE A 69 -19.87 15.28 17.35
C ILE A 69 -18.48 15.90 17.26
N ASP A 70 -18.38 17.22 17.09
CA ASP A 70 -17.08 17.92 17.09
C ASP A 70 -16.32 17.69 18.40
N GLN A 71 -17.02 17.58 19.53
CA GLN A 71 -16.42 17.31 20.84
C GLN A 71 -15.95 15.87 21.03
N ALA A 72 -16.44 14.95 20.17
CA ALA A 72 -16.09 13.53 20.18
C ALA A 72 -15.06 13.16 19.11
N VAL A 73 -14.54 14.14 18.35
CA VAL A 73 -13.57 13.93 17.29
C VAL A 73 -12.23 14.57 17.63
N VAL A 74 -11.16 13.80 17.45
CA VAL A 74 -9.78 14.28 17.60
C VAL A 74 -9.04 13.99 16.30
N MET A 75 -8.48 15.03 15.69
CA MET A 75 -7.59 14.91 14.52
C MET A 75 -6.14 15.04 14.97
N LEU A 76 -5.36 13.98 14.79
CA LEU A 76 -3.90 14.02 14.97
C LEU A 76 -3.26 14.70 13.76
N ARG A 77 -2.46 15.75 14.01
CA ARG A 77 -1.93 16.63 12.95
C ARG A 77 -0.44 16.45 12.68
N HIS A 78 0.27 15.75 13.56
CA HIS A 78 1.71 15.53 13.44
C HIS A 78 1.98 14.11 12.93
N SER A 79 2.72 14.01 11.83
CA SER A 79 3.23 12.73 11.30
C SER A 79 4.64 12.48 11.82
N TYR A 80 4.84 11.36 12.51
CA TYR A 80 6.19 10.88 12.88
C TYR A 80 6.85 10.09 11.75
N ARG A 81 6.07 9.66 10.76
CA ARG A 81 6.54 8.83 9.64
C ARG A 81 7.19 9.65 8.54
N PHE A 82 6.67 10.86 8.33
CA PHE A 82 7.15 11.80 7.33
C PHE A 82 7.46 13.11 8.04
N ASP A 83 8.75 13.44 8.15
CA ASP A 83 9.14 14.75 8.63
C ASP A 83 8.83 15.83 7.58
N ALA A 84 8.98 17.10 7.96
CA ALA A 84 8.74 18.24 7.06
C ALA A 84 9.64 18.24 5.80
N GLN A 85 10.71 17.45 5.79
CA GLN A 85 11.66 17.33 4.68
C GLN A 85 11.32 16.17 3.73
N SER A 86 10.38 15.30 4.09
CA SER A 86 9.93 14.21 3.23
C SER A 86 9.02 14.72 2.11
N GLY A 87 9.45 14.49 0.87
CA GLY A 87 8.65 14.79 -0.31
C GLY A 87 7.38 13.96 -0.36
N ILE A 88 7.38 12.74 0.20
CA ILE A 88 6.17 11.90 0.30
C ILE A 88 5.08 12.61 1.11
N GLY A 89 5.45 13.17 2.28
CA GLY A 89 4.53 13.93 3.12
C GLY A 89 3.98 15.18 2.42
N GLN A 90 4.88 15.98 1.83
CA GLN A 90 4.52 17.19 1.10
C GLN A 90 3.61 16.89 -0.11
N LEU A 91 3.90 15.80 -0.84
CA LEU A 91 3.07 15.36 -1.96
C LEU A 91 1.70 14.88 -1.50
N ALA A 92 1.64 14.11 -0.42
CA ALA A 92 0.39 13.62 0.15
C ALA A 92 -0.51 14.79 0.61
N GLU A 93 0.07 15.78 1.30
CA GLU A 93 -0.65 16.98 1.75
C GLU A 93 -1.18 17.80 0.58
N ALA A 94 -0.34 18.07 -0.43
CA ALA A 94 -0.76 18.78 -1.64
C ALA A 94 -1.92 18.07 -2.38
N VAL A 95 -1.88 16.74 -2.45
CA VAL A 95 -2.97 15.94 -3.04
C VAL A 95 -4.24 16.00 -2.19
N ASN A 96 -4.12 15.89 -0.86
CA ASN A 96 -5.26 15.94 0.04
C ASN A 96 -5.99 17.29 -0.02
N ASP A 97 -5.21 18.37 -0.08
CA ASP A 97 -5.71 19.75 -0.19
C ASP A 97 -6.28 20.09 -1.56
N GLY A 98 -6.02 19.26 -2.57
CA GLY A 98 -6.39 19.54 -3.95
C GLY A 98 -5.55 20.67 -4.56
N ASP A 99 -4.40 21.01 -3.96
CA ASP A 99 -3.57 22.14 -4.38
C ASP A 99 -2.60 21.73 -5.49
N VAL A 100 -3.03 21.98 -6.73
CA VAL A 100 -2.24 21.73 -7.94
C VAL A 100 -0.96 22.59 -7.98
N LYS A 101 -0.96 23.79 -7.37
CA LYS A 101 0.24 24.65 -7.33
C LYS A 101 1.28 24.07 -6.39
N ALA A 102 0.87 23.68 -5.18
CA ALA A 102 1.74 22.99 -4.22
C ALA A 102 2.29 21.70 -4.83
N LEU A 103 1.45 20.90 -5.50
CA LEU A 103 1.88 19.69 -6.19
C LEU A 103 3.00 19.95 -7.20
N LYS A 104 2.88 21.00 -8.02
CA LYS A 104 3.95 21.39 -8.98
C LYS A 104 5.22 21.85 -8.28
N GLN A 105 5.10 22.54 -7.14
CA GLN A 105 6.24 22.97 -6.34
C GLN A 105 6.99 21.78 -5.74
N VAL A 106 6.28 20.76 -5.25
CA VAL A 106 6.88 19.53 -4.71
C VAL A 106 7.76 18.84 -5.75
N TRP A 107 7.26 18.66 -6.98
CA TRP A 107 8.05 18.06 -8.05
C TRP A 107 9.23 18.94 -8.49
N LYS A 108 9.06 20.27 -8.50
CA LYS A 108 10.13 21.22 -8.82
C LYS A 108 11.24 21.24 -7.76
N HIS A 109 10.89 21.01 -6.49
CA HIS A 109 11.85 20.95 -5.39
C HIS A 109 12.85 19.79 -5.57
N GLY A 110 12.40 18.68 -6.15
CA GLY A 110 13.27 17.53 -6.43
C GLY A 110 13.66 16.76 -5.16
N TYR A 111 12.69 16.47 -4.29
CA TYR A 111 12.92 15.69 -3.07
C TYR A 111 13.59 14.34 -3.38
N ALA A 112 14.55 13.94 -2.54
CA ALA A 112 15.32 12.72 -2.73
C ALA A 112 14.46 11.44 -2.67
N ASP A 113 13.34 11.48 -1.95
CA ASP A 113 12.43 10.35 -1.72
C ASP A 113 11.31 10.22 -2.76
N LEU A 114 11.30 11.09 -3.78
CA LEU A 114 10.34 11.09 -4.88
C LEU A 114 11.03 10.81 -6.23
N ALA A 115 10.37 10.00 -7.06
CA ALA A 115 10.73 9.82 -8.46
C ALA A 115 9.50 9.98 -9.36
N GLN A 116 9.73 10.44 -10.57
CA GLN A 116 8.69 10.61 -11.58
C GLN A 116 9.09 9.91 -12.88
N LEU A 117 8.17 9.13 -13.43
CA LEU A 117 8.39 8.37 -14.65
C LEU A 117 7.31 8.69 -15.68
N THR A 118 7.74 8.78 -16.94
CA THR A 118 6.84 8.81 -18.08
C THR A 118 6.86 7.44 -18.74
N LEU A 119 5.70 6.84 -18.91
CA LEU A 119 5.54 5.54 -19.55
C LEU A 119 4.96 5.73 -20.95
N SER A 120 5.49 4.96 -21.89
CA SER A 120 4.98 4.89 -23.26
C SER A 120 4.04 3.69 -23.40
N ALA A 121 3.01 3.85 -24.23
CA ALA A 121 2.21 2.73 -24.69
C ALA A 121 2.99 1.88 -25.72
N ASP A 122 4.07 2.34 -26.29
CA ASP A 122 4.74 1.59 -27.37
C ASP A 122 6.01 0.88 -26.90
N ASP A 123 6.50 1.21 -25.70
CA ASP A 123 7.74 0.67 -25.14
C ASP A 123 7.62 0.37 -23.65
N ASP A 124 8.17 -0.77 -23.26
CA ASP A 124 8.19 -1.29 -21.90
C ASP A 124 9.52 -0.99 -21.20
N ALA A 125 10.50 -0.30 -21.81
CA ALA A 125 11.80 -0.03 -21.20
C ALA A 125 11.72 0.66 -19.84
N ALA A 126 10.89 1.71 -19.74
CA ALA A 126 10.68 2.42 -18.49
C ALA A 126 9.92 1.57 -17.46
N LEU A 127 8.91 0.80 -17.88
CA LEU A 127 8.22 -0.16 -17.00
C LEU A 127 9.18 -1.24 -16.50
N ARG A 128 10.03 -1.77 -17.37
CA ARG A 128 11.03 -2.80 -17.07
C ARG A 128 12.02 -2.29 -16.03
N ASP A 129 12.66 -1.15 -16.23
CA ASP A 129 13.58 -0.61 -15.22
C ASP A 129 12.87 -0.33 -13.89
N TRP A 130 11.64 0.17 -13.96
CA TRP A 130 10.86 0.50 -12.78
C TRP A 130 10.53 -0.73 -11.93
N VAL A 131 9.98 -1.78 -12.53
CA VAL A 131 9.56 -2.98 -11.77
C VAL A 131 10.73 -3.87 -11.39
N ILE A 132 11.84 -3.83 -12.14
CA ILE A 132 12.99 -4.69 -11.89
C ILE A 132 13.98 -4.05 -10.92
N ASN A 133 14.30 -2.77 -11.14
CA ASN A 133 15.34 -2.06 -10.39
C ASN A 133 14.77 -0.95 -9.49
N GLY A 134 13.45 -0.75 -9.46
CA GLY A 134 12.83 0.29 -8.63
C GLY A 134 13.04 1.70 -9.18
N ALA A 135 13.39 1.85 -10.46
CA ALA A 135 13.74 3.15 -11.05
C ALA A 135 14.76 3.94 -10.22
N ALA A 136 15.74 3.24 -9.60
CA ALA A 136 16.69 3.84 -8.68
C ALA A 136 17.45 5.04 -9.28
N GLY A 137 17.69 5.04 -10.59
CA GLY A 137 18.33 6.16 -11.29
C GLY A 137 17.46 7.42 -11.44
N GLN A 138 16.17 7.36 -11.13
CA GLN A 138 15.23 8.49 -11.23
C GLN A 138 15.08 9.27 -9.91
N PHE A 139 15.62 8.75 -8.81
CA PHE A 139 15.63 9.45 -7.52
C PHE A 139 16.86 10.37 -7.45
N PRO A 140 16.69 11.68 -7.19
CA PRO A 140 17.78 12.66 -7.26
C PRO A 140 19.00 12.38 -6.37
N ALA A 141 18.82 11.65 -5.26
CA ALA A 141 19.90 11.38 -4.31
C ALA A 141 19.71 10.04 -3.54
N THR A 142 19.72 8.92 -4.26
CA THR A 142 19.56 7.58 -3.66
C THR A 142 20.60 7.24 -2.58
N GLN A 143 21.80 7.84 -2.64
CA GLN A 143 22.91 7.57 -1.72
C GLN A 143 22.94 8.46 -0.48
N SER A 144 22.10 9.51 -0.40
CA SER A 144 22.20 10.53 0.65
C SER A 144 21.28 10.32 1.85
N ARG A 145 20.60 9.16 1.96
CA ARG A 145 19.66 8.85 3.04
C ARG A 145 20.24 7.77 3.95
N GLU A 146 21.01 8.21 4.94
CA GLU A 146 21.63 7.33 5.93
C GLU A 146 20.59 6.44 6.64
N GLY A 147 20.91 5.15 6.78
CA GLY A 147 20.06 4.18 7.48
C GLY A 147 18.81 3.70 6.70
N ILE A 148 18.58 4.20 5.48
CA ILE A 148 17.45 3.80 4.63
C ILE A 148 17.96 2.98 3.44
N SER A 149 17.44 1.76 3.28
CA SER A 149 17.74 0.93 2.10
C SER A 149 17.39 1.68 0.81
N PRO A 150 18.21 1.59 -0.26
CA PRO A 150 17.92 2.26 -1.52
C PRO A 150 16.61 1.74 -2.14
N PRO A 151 15.97 2.51 -3.04
CA PRO A 151 14.81 2.03 -3.77
C PRO A 151 15.21 0.80 -4.58
N ALA A 152 14.40 -0.24 -4.48
CA ALA A 152 14.64 -1.54 -5.11
C ALA A 152 13.38 -1.97 -5.85
N GLY A 153 13.55 -2.76 -6.91
CA GLY A 153 12.46 -3.43 -7.60
C GLY A 153 12.40 -4.93 -7.27
N TYR A 154 11.65 -5.67 -8.06
CA TYR A 154 11.47 -7.11 -7.91
C TYR A 154 12.75 -7.94 -8.04
N ARG A 155 13.82 -7.40 -8.64
CA ARG A 155 15.14 -8.07 -8.65
C ARG A 155 15.64 -8.36 -7.24
N HIS A 156 15.39 -7.48 -6.26
CA HIS A 156 15.90 -7.65 -4.91
C HIS A 156 15.37 -8.93 -4.26
N TYR A 157 14.05 -9.09 -4.15
CA TYR A 157 13.49 -10.29 -3.52
C TYR A 157 13.77 -11.56 -4.33
N LEU A 158 13.79 -11.49 -5.67
CA LEU A 158 14.14 -12.64 -6.51
C LEU A 158 15.60 -13.07 -6.33
N THR A 159 16.49 -12.12 -6.03
CA THR A 159 17.87 -12.43 -5.64
C THR A 159 17.90 -13.19 -4.31
N VAL A 160 17.09 -12.79 -3.32
CA VAL A 160 16.95 -13.53 -2.05
C VAL A 160 16.37 -14.93 -2.27
N VAL A 161 15.38 -15.08 -3.17
CA VAL A 161 14.82 -16.39 -3.53
C VAL A 161 15.91 -17.31 -4.10
N ASN A 162 16.78 -16.81 -4.98
CA ASN A 162 17.75 -17.64 -5.68
C ASN A 162 19.04 -17.87 -4.88
N ASN A 163 19.56 -16.85 -4.20
CA ASN A 163 20.89 -16.88 -3.58
C ASN A 163 20.88 -17.38 -2.13
N GLU A 164 19.77 -17.23 -1.41
CA GLU A 164 19.67 -17.62 0.00
C GLU A 164 18.86 -18.90 0.23
N ARG A 165 18.55 -19.65 -0.83
CA ARG A 165 17.82 -20.91 -0.73
C ARG A 165 18.64 -21.95 0.07
N PRO A 166 18.09 -22.54 1.14
CA PRO A 166 18.76 -23.60 1.89
C PRO A 166 19.05 -24.85 1.03
N ALA A 167 20.04 -25.64 1.45
CA ALA A 167 20.29 -26.96 0.88
C ALA A 167 19.09 -27.89 1.15
N VAL A 168 18.94 -28.94 0.34
CA VAL A 168 17.75 -29.82 0.37
C VAL A 168 17.62 -30.62 1.67
N ASP A 169 18.75 -30.82 2.37
CA ASP A 169 18.92 -31.58 3.61
C ASP A 169 18.88 -30.70 4.88
N GLU A 170 18.77 -29.39 4.73
CA GLU A 170 18.62 -28.45 5.84
C GLU A 170 17.28 -28.66 6.59
N PRO A 171 17.24 -28.38 7.91
CA PRO A 171 16.02 -28.52 8.69
C PRO A 171 14.93 -27.51 8.29
N PRO A 172 13.64 -27.80 8.57
CA PRO A 172 12.51 -26.92 8.22
C PRO A 172 12.65 -25.47 8.70
N GLU A 173 13.33 -25.23 9.82
CA GLU A 173 13.57 -23.90 10.38
C GLU A 173 14.42 -23.04 9.45
N SER A 174 15.38 -23.64 8.72
CA SER A 174 16.18 -22.92 7.72
C SER A 174 15.31 -22.43 6.57
N PHE A 175 14.35 -23.24 6.12
CA PHE A 175 13.35 -22.83 5.12
C PHE A 175 12.41 -21.74 5.64
N ASN A 176 11.97 -21.81 6.90
CA ASN A 176 11.14 -20.77 7.50
C ASN A 176 11.87 -19.42 7.58
N ARG A 177 13.15 -19.41 8.00
CA ARG A 177 13.96 -18.18 8.02
C ARG A 177 14.13 -17.60 6.62
N TRP A 178 14.44 -18.44 5.64
CA TRP A 178 14.58 -18.01 4.25
C TRP A 178 13.26 -17.45 3.69
N ALA A 179 12.14 -18.14 3.87
CA ALA A 179 10.83 -17.66 3.43
C ALA A 179 10.43 -16.34 4.08
N THR A 180 10.74 -16.15 5.36
CA THR A 180 10.54 -14.88 6.08
C THR A 180 11.35 -13.76 5.42
N LYS A 181 12.64 -13.99 5.15
CA LYS A 181 13.49 -13.02 4.44
C LYS A 181 12.95 -12.68 3.06
N VAL A 182 12.47 -13.69 2.30
CA VAL A 182 11.87 -13.48 0.98
C VAL A 182 10.61 -12.61 1.08
N LEU A 183 9.71 -12.88 2.02
CA LEU A 183 8.48 -12.10 2.23
C LEU A 183 8.80 -10.65 2.63
N LEU A 184 9.79 -10.45 3.51
CA LEU A 184 10.28 -9.12 3.89
C LEU A 184 10.96 -8.39 2.74
N ALA A 185 11.71 -9.10 1.90
CA ALA A 185 12.32 -8.51 0.70
C ALA A 185 11.26 -8.15 -0.35
N TYR A 186 10.21 -8.96 -0.48
CA TYR A 186 9.08 -8.69 -1.37
C TYR A 186 8.32 -7.43 -0.94
N SER A 187 8.10 -7.22 0.36
CA SER A 187 7.41 -6.03 0.86
C SER A 187 8.23 -4.73 0.72
N GLN A 188 9.48 -4.80 0.24
CA GLN A 188 10.25 -3.60 -0.05
C GLN A 188 9.77 -2.84 -1.29
N PHE A 189 9.08 -3.51 -2.23
CA PHE A 189 8.61 -2.87 -3.46
C PHE A 189 7.21 -3.35 -3.84
N GLN A 190 6.31 -2.41 -4.11
CA GLN A 190 4.99 -2.74 -4.65
C GLN A 190 4.56 -1.75 -5.71
N LEU A 191 4.18 -2.28 -6.88
CA LEU A 191 3.46 -1.53 -7.90
C LEU A 191 1.95 -1.52 -7.59
N LEU A 192 1.41 -0.31 -7.52
CA LEU A 192 0.00 0.00 -7.36
C LEU A 192 -0.54 0.61 -8.64
N CYS A 193 -1.77 0.24 -9.02
CA CYS A 193 -2.47 0.89 -10.11
C CYS A 193 -3.93 1.20 -9.73
N ALA A 194 -4.53 2.16 -10.46
CA ALA A 194 -5.92 2.53 -10.24
C ALA A 194 -6.91 1.54 -10.88
N LEU A 195 -6.54 0.94 -12.02
CA LEU A 195 -7.43 0.13 -12.84
C LEU A 195 -7.27 -1.37 -12.57
N ARG A 196 -8.35 -2.13 -12.77
CA ARG A 196 -8.33 -3.61 -12.73
C ARG A 196 -7.99 -4.22 -14.09
N GLY A 197 -8.78 -3.89 -15.10
CA GLY A 197 -8.63 -4.39 -16.45
C GLY A 197 -7.82 -3.47 -17.36
N GLY A 198 -7.57 -3.96 -18.58
CA GLY A 198 -6.82 -3.24 -19.61
C GLY A 198 -5.31 -3.31 -19.43
N ARG A 199 -4.58 -2.74 -20.39
CA ARG A 199 -3.11 -2.81 -20.46
C ARG A 199 -2.38 -2.29 -19.22
N TRP A 200 -2.95 -1.27 -18.60
CA TRP A 200 -2.41 -0.56 -17.42
C TRP A 200 -3.20 -0.89 -16.14
N GLY A 201 -4.06 -1.90 -16.17
CA GLY A 201 -4.69 -2.48 -14.99
C GLY A 201 -3.91 -3.68 -14.45
N VAL A 202 -4.25 -4.11 -13.24
CA VAL A 202 -3.55 -5.23 -12.57
C VAL A 202 -3.49 -6.50 -13.42
N GLU A 203 -4.54 -6.83 -14.16
CA GLU A 203 -4.59 -8.06 -14.98
C GLU A 203 -3.52 -8.03 -16.07
N GLY A 204 -3.44 -6.93 -16.83
CA GLY A 204 -2.45 -6.75 -17.88
C GLY A 204 -1.03 -6.56 -17.33
N LEU A 205 -0.87 -5.82 -16.24
CA LEU A 205 0.43 -5.58 -15.63
C LEU A 205 1.05 -6.84 -15.04
N ASN A 206 0.28 -7.67 -14.34
CA ASN A 206 0.81 -8.89 -13.73
C ASN A 206 1.38 -9.85 -14.79
N LEU A 207 0.68 -10.01 -15.91
CA LEU A 207 1.15 -10.82 -17.04
C LEU A 207 2.43 -10.22 -17.65
N ARG A 208 2.41 -8.93 -17.97
CA ARG A 208 3.56 -8.22 -18.58
C ARG A 208 4.79 -8.22 -17.68
N ILE A 209 4.63 -7.98 -16.39
CA ILE A 209 5.74 -7.99 -15.43
C ILE A 209 6.33 -9.40 -15.33
N ALA A 210 5.50 -10.44 -15.27
CA ALA A 210 6.00 -11.82 -15.28
C ALA A 210 6.79 -12.12 -16.57
N GLU A 211 6.32 -11.67 -17.74
CA GLU A 211 7.06 -11.82 -18.99
C GLU A 211 8.40 -11.06 -19.00
N LEU A 212 8.44 -9.84 -18.48
CA LEU A 212 9.67 -9.04 -18.37
C LEU A 212 10.68 -9.72 -17.44
N LEU A 213 10.24 -10.20 -16.28
CA LEU A 213 11.08 -10.92 -15.32
C LEU A 213 11.61 -12.25 -15.90
N TYR A 214 10.80 -12.94 -16.70
CA TYR A 214 11.19 -14.16 -17.40
C TYR A 214 12.25 -13.88 -18.47
N LYS A 215 12.06 -12.83 -19.29
CA LYS A 215 13.04 -12.40 -20.30
C LYS A 215 14.39 -12.01 -19.67
N GLU A 216 14.36 -11.40 -18.49
CA GLU A 216 15.56 -11.09 -17.68
C GLU A 216 16.15 -12.30 -16.94
N LYS A 217 15.56 -13.49 -17.10
CA LYS A 217 15.97 -14.74 -16.44
C LYS A 217 15.96 -14.65 -14.91
N LEU A 218 15.12 -13.78 -14.35
CA LEU A 218 14.94 -13.65 -12.90
C LEU A 218 13.95 -14.68 -12.34
N ILE A 219 13.02 -15.13 -13.17
CA ILE A 219 12.09 -16.23 -12.89
C ILE A 219 12.16 -17.27 -14.00
N PRO A 220 11.88 -18.56 -13.72
CA PRO A 220 12.02 -19.63 -14.70
C PRO A 220 10.81 -19.80 -15.63
N ALA A 221 9.68 -19.18 -15.31
CA ALA A 221 8.46 -19.17 -16.13
C ALA A 221 7.62 -17.92 -15.83
N SER A 222 6.79 -17.49 -16.78
CA SER A 222 5.84 -16.37 -16.59
C SER A 222 4.42 -16.84 -16.21
N VAL A 223 4.09 -18.11 -16.43
CA VAL A 223 2.75 -18.71 -16.22
C VAL A 223 2.85 -19.94 -15.32
N GLY A 224 1.76 -20.23 -14.59
CA GLY A 224 1.68 -21.42 -13.72
C GLY A 224 2.38 -21.22 -12.38
N TRP A 225 2.78 -22.32 -11.75
CA TRP A 225 3.46 -22.30 -10.45
C TRP A 225 4.97 -22.38 -10.64
N TYR A 226 5.68 -21.33 -10.25
CA TYR A 226 7.13 -21.23 -10.37
C TYR A 226 7.74 -20.52 -9.15
N PRO A 227 9.02 -20.80 -8.83
CA PRO A 227 9.76 -20.11 -7.78
C PRO A 227 9.73 -18.59 -7.94
N GLY A 228 9.43 -17.88 -6.86
CA GLY A 228 9.37 -16.43 -6.82
C GLY A 228 8.03 -15.82 -7.23
N ARG A 229 7.05 -16.61 -7.68
CA ARG A 229 5.70 -16.08 -7.99
C ARG A 229 5.01 -15.57 -6.72
N PRO A 230 4.67 -14.27 -6.63
CA PRO A 230 3.84 -13.76 -5.54
C PRO A 230 2.37 -14.05 -5.84
N VAL A 231 1.63 -14.43 -4.81
CA VAL A 231 0.19 -14.67 -4.87
C VAL A 231 -0.55 -13.92 -3.77
N LEU A 232 -1.73 -13.40 -4.09
CA LEU A 232 -2.66 -12.76 -3.17
C LEU A 232 -3.88 -13.65 -2.98
N VAL A 233 -4.27 -13.88 -1.73
CA VAL A 233 -5.50 -14.57 -1.37
C VAL A 233 -6.68 -13.63 -1.60
N THR A 234 -7.64 -14.04 -2.43
CA THR A 234 -8.80 -13.21 -2.82
C THR A 234 -10.06 -13.50 -2.02
N ARG A 235 -10.08 -14.61 -1.28
CA ARG A 235 -11.19 -15.04 -0.40
C ARG A 235 -10.64 -15.76 0.84
N ASN A 236 -11.27 -15.54 2.00
CA ASN A 236 -10.93 -16.26 3.22
C ASN A 236 -11.00 -17.79 3.00
N ASP A 237 -9.95 -18.48 3.43
CA ASP A 237 -9.85 -19.94 3.47
C ASP A 237 -9.54 -20.35 4.91
N TYR A 238 -10.59 -20.66 5.67
CA TYR A 238 -10.48 -21.05 7.07
C TYR A 238 -9.78 -22.40 7.25
N GLY A 239 -9.82 -23.29 6.26
CA GLY A 239 -9.15 -24.59 6.31
C GLY A 239 -7.64 -24.42 6.31
N GLN A 240 -7.14 -23.49 5.51
CA GLN A 240 -5.73 -23.11 5.46
C GLN A 240 -5.39 -21.94 6.40
N ARG A 241 -6.39 -21.42 7.16
CA ARG A 241 -6.34 -20.24 8.03
C ARG A 241 -5.87 -18.96 7.31
N LEU A 242 -6.10 -18.85 6.01
CA LEU A 242 -5.70 -17.71 5.18
C LEU A 242 -6.86 -16.71 5.08
N MET A 243 -6.53 -15.43 5.09
CA MET A 243 -7.49 -14.33 4.99
C MET A 243 -7.36 -13.64 3.64
N ASN A 244 -8.46 -13.04 3.17
CA ASN A 244 -8.46 -12.19 1.99
C ASN A 244 -7.50 -11.01 2.19
N GLY A 245 -6.53 -10.86 1.30
CA GLY A 245 -5.45 -9.90 1.42
C GLY A 245 -4.10 -10.52 1.81
N ASP A 246 -4.06 -11.77 2.26
CA ASP A 246 -2.80 -12.43 2.59
C ASP A 246 -1.94 -12.61 1.33
N ILE A 247 -0.68 -12.20 1.43
CA ILE A 247 0.32 -12.37 0.38
C ILE A 247 1.20 -13.58 0.71
N GLY A 248 1.40 -14.45 -0.28
CA GLY A 248 2.33 -15.55 -0.19
C GLY A 248 3.29 -15.60 -1.38
N ILE A 249 4.45 -16.21 -1.19
CA ILE A 249 5.44 -16.40 -2.25
C ILE A 249 5.60 -17.89 -2.55
N THR A 250 5.53 -18.25 -3.83
CA THR A 250 5.78 -19.62 -4.29
C THR A 250 7.27 -19.92 -4.23
N LEU A 251 7.67 -20.96 -3.50
CA LEU A 251 9.06 -21.33 -3.26
C LEU A 251 9.25 -22.84 -3.39
N PRO A 252 10.44 -23.28 -3.86
CA PRO A 252 10.89 -24.66 -3.71
C PRO A 252 10.92 -25.07 -2.23
N TYR A 253 10.41 -26.24 -1.92
CA TYR A 253 10.42 -26.82 -0.59
C TYR A 253 10.67 -28.34 -0.70
N PRO A 254 11.56 -28.92 0.12
CA PRO A 254 11.89 -30.34 0.05
C PRO A 254 10.66 -31.19 0.43
N GLN A 255 10.42 -32.25 -0.35
CA GLN A 255 9.37 -33.22 -0.11
C GLN A 255 9.97 -34.63 -0.17
N THR A 256 9.84 -35.37 0.93
CA THR A 256 10.21 -36.78 1.00
C THR A 256 9.10 -37.62 0.37
N LEU A 257 9.43 -38.39 -0.66
CA LEU A 257 8.52 -39.36 -1.27
C LEU A 257 8.43 -40.62 -0.40
N ALA A 258 7.41 -41.45 -0.63
CA ALA A 258 7.20 -42.70 0.12
C ALA A 258 8.40 -43.66 0.03
N GLU A 259 9.20 -43.56 -1.04
CA GLU A 259 10.41 -44.34 -1.31
C GLU A 259 11.66 -43.78 -0.59
N GLY A 260 11.51 -42.76 0.27
CA GLY A 260 12.61 -42.15 1.04
C GLY A 260 13.46 -41.14 0.25
N THR A 261 13.19 -40.95 -1.04
CA THR A 261 13.89 -39.96 -1.88
C THR A 261 13.33 -38.56 -1.64
N THR A 262 14.20 -37.60 -1.33
CA THR A 262 13.83 -36.19 -1.20
C THR A 262 13.93 -35.49 -2.55
N VAL A 263 12.83 -34.87 -2.97
CA VAL A 263 12.75 -34.09 -4.21
C VAL A 263 12.25 -32.67 -3.94
N TRP A 264 12.52 -31.75 -4.86
CA TRP A 264 11.98 -30.40 -4.78
C TRP A 264 10.51 -30.38 -5.19
N GLY A 265 9.64 -29.93 -4.28
CA GLY A 265 8.25 -29.59 -4.56
C GLY A 265 8.02 -28.08 -4.53
N MET A 266 6.87 -27.62 -5.02
CA MET A 266 6.44 -26.23 -4.85
C MET A 266 5.53 -26.11 -3.62
N ARG A 267 5.78 -25.08 -2.82
CA ARG A 267 4.90 -24.64 -1.73
C ARG A 267 4.78 -23.13 -1.79
N VAL A 268 3.68 -22.60 -1.26
CA VAL A 268 3.51 -21.16 -1.07
C VAL A 268 3.69 -20.85 0.40
N ALA A 269 4.64 -19.97 0.70
CA ALA A 269 4.90 -19.49 2.05
C ALA A 269 4.05 -18.26 2.33
N PHE A 270 3.26 -18.31 3.41
CA PHE A 270 2.51 -17.19 3.95
C PHE A 270 3.03 -16.86 5.36
N LEU A 271 3.08 -15.58 5.70
CA LEU A 271 3.37 -15.16 7.07
C LEU A 271 2.11 -15.34 7.93
N SER A 272 2.23 -15.93 9.12
CA SER A 272 1.10 -16.09 10.04
C SER A 272 0.70 -14.73 10.65
N GLY A 273 -0.60 -14.43 10.62
CA GLY A 273 -1.18 -13.20 11.19
C GLY A 273 -1.38 -13.21 12.71
N ASP A 274 -0.93 -14.25 13.41
CA ASP A 274 -1.06 -14.43 14.87
C ASP A 274 0.06 -13.74 15.68
N GLY A 275 0.92 -12.95 15.01
CA GLY A 275 2.05 -12.24 15.64
C GLY A 275 3.26 -13.13 15.92
N THR A 276 3.19 -14.44 15.67
CA THR A 276 4.31 -15.38 15.91
C THR A 276 5.41 -15.31 14.84
N GLN A 277 5.20 -14.53 13.75
CA GLN A 277 6.08 -14.46 12.58
C GLN A 277 6.40 -15.85 11.98
N SER A 278 5.55 -16.85 12.24
CA SER A 278 5.73 -18.20 11.73
C SER A 278 5.34 -18.28 10.25
N ILE A 279 5.99 -19.18 9.51
CA ILE A 279 5.69 -19.42 8.11
C ILE A 279 4.72 -20.58 7.99
N ARG A 280 3.66 -20.35 7.21
CA ARG A 280 2.71 -21.38 6.80
C ARG A 280 2.97 -21.79 5.36
N TRP A 281 3.35 -23.05 5.19
CA TRP A 281 3.58 -23.66 3.89
C TRP A 281 2.31 -24.34 3.37
N VAL A 282 1.82 -23.89 2.21
CA VAL A 282 0.61 -24.42 1.57
C VAL A 282 0.92 -25.01 0.20
N MET A 283 0.31 -26.15 -0.13
CA MET A 283 0.42 -26.72 -1.47
C MET A 283 -0.35 -25.89 -2.49
N PRO A 284 0.24 -25.59 -3.67
CA PRO A 284 -0.44 -24.89 -4.75
C PRO A 284 -1.86 -25.39 -5.07
N GLY A 285 -2.05 -26.71 -5.14
CA GLY A 285 -3.37 -27.32 -5.43
C GLY A 285 -4.44 -27.12 -4.35
N ARG A 286 -4.07 -26.65 -3.15
CA ARG A 286 -5.02 -26.28 -2.09
C ARG A 286 -5.44 -24.82 -2.16
N LEU A 287 -4.78 -24.00 -2.97
CA LEU A 287 -5.08 -22.58 -3.13
C LEU A 287 -6.08 -22.39 -4.26
N GLN A 288 -7.36 -22.33 -3.91
CA GLN A 288 -8.46 -22.22 -4.89
C GLN A 288 -8.75 -20.77 -5.32
N ALA A 289 -8.48 -19.79 -4.44
CA ALA A 289 -8.83 -18.39 -4.63
C ALA A 289 -7.60 -17.49 -4.47
N VAL A 290 -6.66 -17.60 -5.42
CA VAL A 290 -5.43 -16.82 -5.45
C VAL A 290 -5.15 -16.20 -6.82
N GLU A 291 -4.59 -15.01 -6.83
CA GLU A 291 -4.15 -14.30 -8.04
C GLU A 291 -2.67 -13.92 -7.96
N THR A 292 -1.99 -13.75 -9.10
CA THR A 292 -0.61 -13.21 -9.12
C THR A 292 -0.63 -11.74 -8.73
N VAL A 293 0.36 -11.26 -7.95
CA VAL A 293 0.32 -9.91 -7.36
C VAL A 293 1.61 -9.08 -7.53
N PHE A 294 2.30 -9.15 -8.67
CA PHE A 294 3.31 -8.14 -9.03
C PHE A 294 2.75 -6.72 -9.17
N ALA A 295 1.46 -6.59 -9.40
CA ALA A 295 0.75 -5.32 -9.31
C ALA A 295 -0.55 -5.56 -8.56
N MET A 296 -0.93 -4.60 -7.71
CA MET A 296 -2.22 -4.63 -7.01
C MET A 296 -2.94 -3.30 -7.15
N THR A 297 -4.25 -3.32 -6.95
CA THR A 297 -5.01 -2.07 -6.92
C THR A 297 -4.73 -1.32 -5.63
N VAL A 298 -4.83 0.01 -5.66
CA VAL A 298 -4.71 0.84 -4.44
C VAL A 298 -5.67 0.37 -3.35
N HIS A 299 -6.91 0.00 -3.70
CA HIS A 299 -7.90 -0.56 -2.77
C HIS A 299 -7.39 -1.82 -2.04
N LYS A 300 -6.70 -2.72 -2.75
CA LYS A 300 -6.15 -3.95 -2.16
C LYS A 300 -4.90 -3.73 -1.31
N SER A 301 -4.26 -2.57 -1.42
CA SER A 301 -3.10 -2.19 -0.61
C SER A 301 -3.45 -1.55 0.74
N GLN A 302 -4.75 -1.34 1.02
CA GLN A 302 -5.19 -0.69 2.25
C GLN A 302 -4.79 -1.51 3.48
N GLY A 303 -4.22 -0.84 4.48
CA GLY A 303 -3.66 -1.48 5.66
C GLY A 303 -2.26 -2.10 5.46
N SER A 304 -1.72 -2.10 4.24
CA SER A 304 -0.32 -2.48 3.97
C SER A 304 0.56 -1.24 3.81
N GLU A 305 1.87 -1.40 4.04
CA GLU A 305 2.88 -0.38 3.78
C GLU A 305 4.10 -1.03 3.13
N PHE A 306 4.77 -0.29 2.25
CA PHE A 306 5.93 -0.79 1.50
C PHE A 306 7.09 0.20 1.59
N THR A 307 8.31 -0.31 1.64
CA THR A 307 9.53 0.54 1.66
C THR A 307 9.53 1.50 0.47
N HIS A 308 9.29 0.96 -0.73
CA HIS A 308 9.10 1.69 -1.97
C HIS A 308 7.74 1.38 -2.57
N THR A 309 6.88 2.38 -2.70
CA THR A 309 5.62 2.26 -3.45
C THR A 309 5.73 2.94 -4.82
N ALA A 310 5.35 2.19 -5.85
CA ALA A 310 5.22 2.67 -7.22
C ALA A 310 3.74 2.87 -7.56
N LEU A 311 3.30 4.08 -7.86
CA LEU A 311 1.92 4.35 -8.28
C LEU A 311 1.85 4.62 -9.78
N LEU A 312 1.09 3.79 -10.49
CA LEU A 312 0.81 3.96 -11.91
C LEU A 312 -0.53 4.66 -12.13
N LEU A 313 -0.50 5.77 -12.86
CA LEU A 313 -1.68 6.45 -13.38
C LEU A 313 -1.86 6.16 -14.88
N PRO A 314 -3.10 5.83 -15.32
CA PRO A 314 -3.39 5.59 -16.72
C PRO A 314 -3.34 6.89 -17.54
N GLU A 315 -3.36 6.76 -18.87
CA GLU A 315 -3.34 7.89 -19.81
C GLU A 315 -4.64 8.70 -19.80
N ASN A 316 -5.77 8.02 -19.59
CA ASN A 316 -7.08 8.62 -19.62
C ASN A 316 -7.69 8.66 -18.22
N LEU A 317 -8.40 9.76 -17.94
CA LEU A 317 -9.17 9.89 -16.71
C LEU A 317 -10.25 8.81 -16.62
N SER A 318 -10.37 8.23 -15.43
CA SER A 318 -11.43 7.28 -15.09
C SER A 318 -12.20 7.82 -13.88
N PRO A 319 -13.52 7.55 -13.74
CA PRO A 319 -14.28 7.96 -12.56
C PRO A 319 -13.70 7.45 -11.23
N ILE A 320 -12.94 6.35 -11.26
CA ILE A 320 -12.30 5.80 -10.06
C ILE A 320 -11.07 6.61 -9.61
N LEU A 321 -10.52 7.46 -10.49
CA LEU A 321 -9.31 8.21 -10.21
C LEU A 321 -9.67 9.52 -9.50
N THR A 322 -9.64 9.48 -8.18
CA THR A 322 -9.89 10.62 -7.30
C THR A 322 -8.65 10.94 -6.46
N ARG A 323 -8.66 12.10 -5.80
CA ARG A 323 -7.59 12.47 -4.87
C ARG A 323 -7.43 11.48 -3.73
N GLU A 324 -8.52 10.89 -3.21
CA GLU A 324 -8.45 9.93 -2.10
C GLU A 324 -7.73 8.64 -2.55
N LEU A 325 -7.93 8.20 -3.79
CA LEU A 325 -7.18 7.08 -4.36
C LEU A 325 -5.69 7.40 -4.47
N ILE A 326 -5.35 8.59 -4.99
CA ILE A 326 -3.95 9.00 -5.16
C ILE A 326 -3.27 9.16 -3.79
N TYR A 327 -3.92 9.85 -2.84
CA TYR A 327 -3.44 10.04 -1.48
C TYR A 327 -3.22 8.69 -0.78
N THR A 328 -4.16 7.75 -0.91
CA THR A 328 -4.01 6.41 -0.34
C THR A 328 -2.80 5.71 -0.93
N GLY A 329 -2.60 5.80 -2.25
CA GLY A 329 -1.43 5.23 -2.94
C GLY A 329 -0.11 5.83 -2.46
N ILE A 330 -0.04 7.16 -2.28
CA ILE A 330 1.15 7.86 -1.77
C ILE A 330 1.48 7.40 -0.35
N THR A 331 0.49 7.37 0.54
CA THR A 331 0.68 7.03 1.96
C THR A 331 1.03 5.56 2.22
N ARG A 332 0.97 4.68 1.19
CA ARG A 332 1.52 3.32 1.29
C ARG A 332 3.05 3.32 1.33
N ALA A 333 3.73 4.34 0.80
CA ALA A 333 5.19 4.44 0.75
C ALA A 333 5.80 4.77 2.11
N ARG A 334 6.75 3.98 2.62
CA ARG A 334 7.47 4.30 3.87
C ARG A 334 8.67 5.19 3.64
N HIS A 335 9.44 4.91 2.60
CA HIS A 335 10.70 5.61 2.36
C HIS A 335 10.81 6.15 0.94
N TRP A 336 10.30 5.43 -0.06
CA TRP A 336 10.43 5.85 -1.45
C TRP A 336 9.06 5.83 -2.14
N PHE A 337 8.78 6.88 -2.89
CA PHE A 337 7.60 6.93 -3.74
C PHE A 337 7.99 7.27 -5.16
N SER A 338 7.47 6.51 -6.12
CA SER A 338 7.64 6.79 -7.53
C SER A 338 6.28 6.87 -8.20
N LEU A 339 6.05 7.92 -8.99
CA LEU A 339 4.84 8.10 -9.76
C LEU A 339 5.12 7.87 -11.25
N GLY A 340 4.44 6.90 -11.84
CA GLY A 340 4.46 6.66 -13.29
C GLY A 340 3.17 7.13 -13.94
N CYS A 341 3.27 7.97 -14.97
CA CYS A 341 2.12 8.38 -15.76
C CYS A 341 2.29 7.95 -17.22
N VAL A 342 1.27 7.28 -17.76
CA VAL A 342 1.22 6.99 -19.20
C VAL A 342 0.92 8.28 -19.96
N GLY A 343 1.75 8.63 -20.95
CA GLY A 343 1.60 9.90 -21.68
C GLY A 343 2.10 11.15 -20.93
N GLY A 344 2.68 10.98 -19.74
CA GLY A 344 3.31 12.05 -18.97
C GLY A 344 2.45 12.63 -17.84
N VAL A 345 3.09 13.34 -16.90
CA VAL A 345 2.45 13.71 -15.62
C VAL A 345 1.41 14.83 -15.74
N ASN A 346 1.57 15.72 -16.72
CA ASN A 346 0.64 16.84 -16.91
C ASN A 346 -0.72 16.40 -17.48
N ALA A 347 -0.88 15.15 -17.91
CA ALA A 347 -2.10 14.69 -18.55
C ALA A 347 -3.25 14.45 -17.55
N VAL A 348 -3.00 13.71 -16.47
CA VAL A 348 -4.10 13.17 -15.64
C VAL A 348 -4.03 13.60 -14.18
N LEU A 349 -2.83 13.80 -13.63
CA LEU A 349 -2.64 14.03 -12.20
C LEU A 349 -3.33 15.32 -11.70
N PRO A 350 -3.19 16.50 -12.34
CA PRO A 350 -3.84 17.73 -11.85
C PRO A 350 -5.36 17.63 -11.78
N GLU A 351 -5.98 17.01 -12.78
CA GLU A 351 -7.43 16.84 -12.82
C GLU A 351 -7.92 15.81 -11.81
N ALA A 352 -7.18 14.71 -11.63
CA ALA A 352 -7.51 13.69 -10.64
C ALA A 352 -7.48 14.23 -9.20
N VAL A 353 -6.52 15.10 -8.89
CA VAL A 353 -6.35 15.72 -7.56
C VAL A 353 -7.50 16.68 -7.22
N GLN A 354 -8.17 17.25 -8.22
CA GLN A 354 -9.34 18.11 -8.01
C GLN A 354 -10.64 17.31 -7.81
N ARG A 355 -10.66 16.04 -8.22
CA ARG A 355 -11.85 15.18 -8.07
C ARG A 355 -11.89 14.57 -6.67
N ARG A 356 -13.02 14.76 -6.00
CA ARG A 356 -13.34 14.09 -4.73
C ARG A 356 -14.26 12.91 -5.00
N VAL A 357 -14.19 11.88 -4.15
CA VAL A 357 -15.23 10.85 -4.13
C VAL A 357 -16.56 11.51 -3.75
N LEU A 358 -17.50 11.56 -4.70
CA LEU A 358 -18.88 11.99 -4.46
C LEU A 358 -19.68 10.76 -4.04
N ARG A 359 -20.14 10.71 -2.79
CA ARG A 359 -21.12 9.72 -2.33
C ARG A 359 -22.30 10.47 -1.71
N ALA A 360 -23.50 10.15 -2.16
CA ALA A 360 -24.73 10.61 -1.53
C ALA A 360 -24.97 9.75 -0.28
N SER A 361 -24.91 10.36 0.90
CA SER A 361 -25.29 9.77 2.17
C SER A 361 -26.23 10.76 2.88
N GLY A 362 -27.36 10.26 3.37
CA GLY A 362 -28.38 11.06 4.08
C GLY A 362 -28.10 11.24 5.58
N LEU A 363 -26.94 10.81 6.08
CA LEU A 363 -26.61 10.85 7.52
C LEU A 363 -26.55 12.27 8.08
N ILE A 364 -26.05 13.23 7.31
CA ILE A 364 -25.94 14.63 7.75
C ILE A 364 -27.30 15.33 7.77
N GLU A 365 -28.29 14.84 7.01
CA GLU A 365 -29.67 15.36 7.06
C GLU A 365 -30.45 14.85 8.28
N THR A 366 -29.91 13.87 9.01
CA THR A 366 -30.61 13.20 10.13
C THR A 366 -30.03 13.47 11.51
N VAL A 367 -28.91 14.21 11.62
CA VAL A 367 -28.21 14.52 12.90
C VAL A 367 -28.42 15.96 13.33
#